data_AF-A0A0G0Q932-F1
#
_entry.id   AF-A0A0G0Q932-F1
#
_cell.length_a   1.000
_cell.length_b   1.000
_cell.length_c   1.000
_cell.angle_alpha   90.00
_cell.angle_beta   90.00
_cell.angle_gamma   90.00
#
_symmetry.space_group_name_H-M   'P 1'
#
loop_
_entity.id
_entity.type
_entity.pdbx_description
1 polymer ?
#
loop_
_entity_poly.entity_id
_entity_poly.type
_entity_poly.pdbx_seq_one_letter_code
_entity_poly.pdbx_strand_id
1 'polypeptide(L)'
;MNKNPKGFVQLFLILIIVIVGIGAKICISSGGSWLIKYRECESFATNKGIDQEKCEALGGIFYDCQSPCRHDPEYPNVVCQDNCMKICQF
;
A
#
# COMPACT_ATOMS: atom_id res chain seq x y z
N MET A 1 -8.67 21.98 31.06
CA MET A 1 -9.44 21.19 30.08
C MET A 1 -8.76 19.83 29.95
N ASN A 2 -9.32 18.80 30.62
CA ASN A 2 -8.76 17.46 30.63
C ASN A 2 -9.16 16.75 29.32
N LYS A 3 -8.37 16.91 28.26
CA LYS A 3 -8.57 16.17 27.02
C LYS A 3 -8.27 14.70 27.32
N ASN A 4 -9.30 13.87 27.39
CA ASN A 4 -9.16 12.43 27.60
C ASN A 4 -8.29 11.83 26.46
N PRO A 5 -7.02 11.47 26.72
CA PRO A 5 -6.10 11.04 25.66
C PRO A 5 -6.55 9.74 25.00
N LYS A 6 -7.38 8.94 25.69
CA LYS A 6 -7.91 7.67 25.18
C LYS A 6 -8.90 7.88 24.03
N GLY A 7 -9.69 8.96 24.06
CA GLY A 7 -10.65 9.26 22.99
C GLY A 7 -9.98 9.69 21.68
N PHE A 8 -8.87 10.43 21.78
CA PHE A 8 -8.11 10.86 20.61
C PHE A 8 -7.36 9.69 19.98
N VAL A 9 -6.67 8.88 20.77
CA VAL A 9 -5.96 7.68 20.28
C VAL A 9 -6.91 6.67 19.63
N GLN A 10 -8.08 6.44 20.24
CA GLN A 10 -9.08 5.53 19.68
C GLN A 10 -9.59 5.98 18.31
N LEU A 11 -9.83 7.29 18.13
CA LEU A 11 -10.30 7.84 16.86
C LEU A 11 -9.24 7.73 15.76
N PHE A 12 -7.97 7.98 16.10
CA PHE A 12 -6.84 7.82 15.18
C PHE A 12 -6.66 6.36 14.74
N LEU A 13 -6.77 5.40 15.66
CA LEU A 13 -6.72 3.98 15.34
C LEU A 13 -7.86 3.55 14.40
N ILE A 14 -9.08 4.03 14.66
CA ILE A 14 -10.22 3.76 13.77
C ILE A 14 -9.96 4.32 12.38
N LEU A 15 -9.42 5.54 12.28
CA LEU A 15 -9.11 6.16 10.99
C LEU A 15 -8.07 5.34 10.20
N ILE A 16 -7.00 4.89 10.86
CA ILE A 16 -5.95 4.06 10.24
C ILE A 16 -6.52 2.73 9.75
N ILE A 17 -7.32 2.04 10.58
CA ILE A 17 -7.94 0.76 10.19
C ILE A 17 -8.87 0.93 8.99
N VAL A 18 -9.62 2.02 8.95
CA VAL A 18 -10.54 2.33 7.83
C VAL A 18 -9.75 2.60 6.55
N ILE A 19 -8.69 3.42 6.60
CA ILE A 19 -7.87 3.75 5.42
C ILE A 19 -7.21 2.49 4.83
N VAL A 20 -6.59 1.66 5.67
CA VAL A 20 -5.95 0.40 5.24
C VAL A 20 -6.97 -0.58 4.66
N GLY A 21 -8.16 -0.68 5.29
CA GLY A 21 -9.24 -1.54 4.78
C GLY A 21 -9.80 -1.08 3.43
N ILE A 22 -9.93 0.23 3.21
CA ILE A 22 -10.37 0.80 1.93
C ILE A 22 -9.32 0.54 0.84
N GLY A 23 -8.04 0.80 1.13
CA GLY A 23 -6.93 0.55 0.20
C GLY A 23 -6.89 -0.89 -0.30
N ALA A 24 -7.04 -1.87 0.61
CA ALA A 24 -7.09 -3.29 0.27
C ALA A 24 -8.25 -3.63 -0.69
N LYS A 25 -9.44 -3.10 -0.41
CA LYS A 25 -10.65 -3.34 -1.22
C LYS A 25 -10.48 -2.80 -2.64
N ILE A 26 -10.00 -1.56 -2.76
CA ILE A 26 -9.80 -0.88 -4.04
C ILE A 26 -8.69 -1.56 -4.84
N CYS A 27 -7.64 -2.01 -4.17
CA CYS A 27 -6.54 -2.74 -4.80
C CYS A 27 -7.05 -3.98 -5.54
N ILE A 28 -7.79 -4.84 -4.82
CA ILE A 28 -8.34 -6.09 -5.35
C ILE A 28 -9.37 -5.80 -6.45
N SER A 29 -10.26 -4.81 -6.25
CA SER A 29 -11.26 -4.46 -7.27
C SER A 29 -10.65 -3.91 -8.54
N SER A 30 -9.47 -3.29 -8.46
CA SER A 30 -8.74 -2.76 -9.62
C SER A 30 -7.84 -3.81 -10.28
N GLY A 31 -7.86 -5.06 -9.78
CA GLY A 31 -7.05 -6.16 -10.32
C GLY A 31 -5.58 -6.16 -9.88
N GLY A 32 -5.25 -5.42 -8.81
CA GLY A 32 -3.94 -5.50 -8.15
C GLY A 32 -3.92 -6.56 -7.04
N SER A 33 -2.74 -6.81 -6.50
CA SER A 33 -2.51 -7.74 -5.38
C SER A 33 -2.26 -6.95 -4.10
N TRP A 34 -3.02 -7.25 -3.04
CA TRP A 34 -2.85 -6.60 -1.74
C TRP A 34 -1.89 -7.38 -0.84
N LEU A 35 -0.77 -6.76 -0.48
CA LEU A 35 0.21 -7.30 0.45
C LEU A 35 -0.02 -6.74 1.86
N ILE A 36 -0.85 -7.43 2.65
CA ILE A 36 -1.27 -6.98 3.98
C ILE A 36 -0.11 -6.65 4.94
N LYS A 37 0.97 -7.44 4.90
CA LYS A 37 2.14 -7.26 5.76
C LYS A 37 2.84 -5.92 5.51
N TYR A 38 2.84 -5.48 4.25
CA TYR A 38 3.52 -4.28 3.82
C TYR A 38 2.55 -3.11 3.63
N ARG A 39 1.22 -3.36 3.67
CA ARG A 39 0.18 -2.39 3.30
C ARG A 39 0.40 -1.81 1.90
N GLU A 40 0.75 -2.70 0.98
CA GLU A 40 1.02 -2.34 -0.40
C GLU A 40 -0.05 -2.92 -1.31
N CYS A 41 -0.51 -2.12 -2.26
CA CYS A 41 -1.16 -2.62 -3.46
C CYS A 41 -0.12 -2.72 -4.57
N GLU A 42 0.21 -3.93 -5.02
CA GLU A 42 1.13 -4.14 -6.14
C GLU A 42 0.38 -4.42 -7.44
N SER A 43 0.96 -3.93 -8.53
CA SER A 43 0.49 -4.15 -9.90
C SER A 43 1.67 -4.56 -10.77
N PHE A 44 1.59 -5.79 -11.28
CA PHE A 44 2.48 -6.29 -12.33
C PHE A 44 2.09 -5.60 -13.65
N ALA A 45 2.70 -4.44 -13.89
CA ALA A 45 2.77 -3.69 -15.15
C ALA A 45 1.69 -4.02 -16.18
N THR A 46 0.45 -3.66 -15.86
CA THR A 46 -0.69 -3.53 -16.79
C THR A 46 -1.57 -2.42 -16.19
N ASN A 47 -2.61 -1.94 -16.89
CA ASN A 47 -3.54 -0.91 -16.36
C ASN A 47 -4.43 -1.44 -15.21
N LYS A 48 -3.84 -2.22 -14.28
CA LYS A 48 -4.44 -2.89 -13.14
C LYS A 48 -3.84 -2.36 -11.86
N GLY A 49 -4.52 -2.57 -10.74
CA GLY A 49 -4.18 -1.99 -9.45
C GLY A 49 -4.55 -0.52 -9.33
N ILE A 50 -4.05 0.13 -8.29
CA ILE A 50 -4.34 1.53 -8.00
C ILE A 50 -3.37 2.41 -8.80
N ASP A 51 -3.92 3.30 -9.62
CA ASP A 51 -3.14 4.34 -10.32
C ASP A 51 -2.64 5.43 -9.35
N GLN A 52 -1.75 6.30 -9.81
CA GLN A 52 -1.16 7.34 -8.97
C GLN A 52 -2.21 8.25 -8.34
N GLU A 53 -3.15 8.76 -9.15
CA GLU A 53 -4.18 9.71 -8.70
C GLU A 53 -5.03 9.10 -7.57
N LYS A 54 -5.52 7.87 -7.76
CA LYS A 54 -6.29 7.19 -6.71
C LYS A 54 -5.46 6.85 -5.50
N CYS A 55 -4.19 6.49 -5.68
CA CYS A 55 -3.30 6.17 -4.58
C CYS A 55 -3.13 7.37 -3.65
N GLU A 56 -2.78 8.52 -4.21
CA GLU A 56 -2.59 9.77 -3.49
C GLU A 56 -3.90 10.27 -2.87
N ALA A 57 -5.03 10.14 -3.58
CA ALA A 57 -6.35 10.52 -3.08
C ALA A 57 -6.79 9.69 -1.85
N LEU A 58 -6.31 8.45 -1.74
CA LEU A 58 -6.55 7.58 -0.59
C LEU A 58 -5.51 7.77 0.54
N GLY A 59 -4.58 8.71 0.38
CA GLY A 59 -3.51 8.99 1.34
C GLY A 59 -2.32 8.04 1.25
N GLY A 60 -2.22 7.27 0.17
CA GLY A 60 -1.07 6.41 -0.11
C GLY A 60 0.06 7.12 -0.86
N ILE A 61 1.22 6.48 -0.92
CA ILE A 61 2.39 6.90 -1.72
C ILE A 61 2.51 5.99 -2.93
N PHE A 62 2.49 6.57 -4.12
CA PHE A 62 2.66 5.83 -5.36
C PHE A 62 4.12 5.71 -5.74
N TYR A 63 4.55 4.49 -6.03
CA TYR A 63 5.83 4.19 -6.66
C TYR A 63 5.58 3.60 -8.04
N ASP A 64 6.11 4.25 -9.07
CA ASP A 64 5.94 3.86 -10.46
C ASP A 64 6.83 2.67 -10.87
N CYS A 65 7.98 2.51 -10.20
CA CYS A 65 8.88 1.38 -10.35
C CYS A 65 9.52 0.98 -9.02
N GLN A 66 9.20 -0.22 -8.56
CA GLN A 66 9.86 -0.91 -7.46
C GLN A 66 10.23 -2.33 -7.86
N SER A 67 11.28 -2.88 -7.26
CA SER A 67 11.69 -4.25 -7.54
C SER A 67 10.65 -5.26 -7.02
N PRO A 68 10.34 -6.33 -7.77
CA PRO A 68 9.50 -7.41 -7.27
C PRO A 68 10.14 -8.13 -6.07
N CYS A 69 11.47 -8.08 -5.93
CA CYS A 69 12.20 -8.73 -4.83
C CYS A 69 12.47 -7.81 -3.64
N ARG A 70 11.91 -6.60 -3.60
CA ARG A 70 12.11 -5.62 -2.50
C ARG A 70 11.81 -6.16 -1.08
N HIS A 71 11.02 -7.23 -1.00
CA HIS A 71 10.61 -7.88 0.26
C HIS A 71 11.40 -9.17 0.55
N ASP A 72 12.33 -9.53 -0.31
CA ASP A 72 13.22 -10.66 -0.10
C ASP A 72 14.29 -10.30 0.96
N PRO A 73 14.48 -11.10 2.02
CA PRO A 73 15.47 -10.84 3.06
C PRO A 73 16.91 -10.74 2.55
N GLU A 74 17.24 -11.37 1.44
CA GLU A 74 18.58 -11.41 0.87
C GLU A 74 18.78 -10.32 -0.22
N TYR A 75 17.76 -9.52 -0.53
CA TYR A 75 17.86 -8.39 -1.45
C TYR A 75 18.91 -7.36 -0.98
N PRO A 76 19.79 -6.84 -1.87
CA PRO A 76 19.79 -6.97 -3.33
C PRO A 76 20.61 -8.16 -3.89
N ASN A 77 21.01 -9.13 -3.07
CA ASN A 77 21.91 -10.23 -3.47
C ASN A 77 21.19 -11.45 -4.08
N VAL A 78 19.87 -11.37 -4.27
CA VAL A 78 19.07 -12.42 -4.93
C VAL A 78 18.94 -12.18 -6.43
N VAL A 79 18.85 -13.27 -7.18
CA VAL A 79 18.50 -13.19 -8.61
C VAL A 79 17.06 -12.72 -8.72
N CYS A 80 16.86 -11.50 -9.20
CA CYS A 80 15.55 -10.88 -9.37
C CYS A 80 15.24 -10.65 -10.85
N GLN A 81 13.97 -10.70 -11.22
CA GLN A 81 13.55 -10.22 -12.54
C GLN A 81 13.69 -8.70 -12.61
N ASP A 82 14.27 -8.19 -13.69
CA ASP A 82 14.38 -6.75 -14.00
C ASP A 82 13.03 -6.20 -14.52
N ASN A 83 11.99 -6.33 -13.70
CA ASN A 83 10.65 -5.82 -13.98
C ASN A 83 10.31 -4.71 -12.99
N CYS A 84 9.67 -3.64 -13.46
CA CYS A 84 9.13 -2.60 -12.59
C CYS A 84 7.74 -3.01 -12.09
N MET A 85 7.56 -2.98 -10.77
CA MET A 85 6.26 -3.11 -10.12
C MET A 85 5.74 -1.73 -9.74
N LYS A 86 4.49 -1.43 -10.12
CA LYS A 86 3.79 -0.25 -9.60
C LYS A 86 3.23 -0.58 -8.22
N ILE A 87 3.43 0.31 -7.26
CA ILE A 87 3.04 0.11 -5.87
C ILE A 87 2.28 1.31 -5.35
N CYS A 88 1.16 1.08 -4.69
CA CYS A 88 0.55 2.07 -3.80
C CYS A 88 0.73 1.63 -2.34
N GLN A 89 1.51 2.41 -1.58
CA GLN A 89 1.85 2.14 -0.17
C GLN A 89 0.95 2.94 0.78
N PHE A 90 0.36 2.27 1.79
CA PHE A 90 -0.49 2.87 2.82
C PHE A 90 0.12 2.81 4.23
#